data_AF-I3R7Z0-F1
#
_entry.id   AF-I3R7Z0-F1
#
_cell.length_a   1.000
_cell.length_b   1.000
_cell.length_c   1.000
_cell.angle_alpha   90.00
_cell.angle_beta   90.00
_cell.angle_gamma   90.00
#
_symmetry.space_group_name_H-M   'P 1'
#
loop_
_entity.id
_entity.type
_entity.pdbx_description
1 polymer ?
#
loop_
_entity_poly.entity_id
_entity_poly.type
_entity_poly.pdbx_seq_one_letter_code
_entity_poly.pdbx_strand_id
1 'polypeptide(L)'
;MTPLPSRRRVLRRGLATAGVGLLGSFAGCSSLRGCSSAEIFLRGELVGHVPQNATVVDVDDPRVEQSPWVKKVVESASGGHPRELTVSDCLSDYDDLRQDLDALPAVHRSEDRLYYVRIEGQVVRVRAVFFAGEETRRSEVVLPRVD
;
A
#
# COMPACT_ATOMS: atom_id res chain seq x y z
N MET A 1 14.27 -75.61 5.74
CA MET A 1 14.24 -74.17 5.45
C MET A 1 14.99 -73.46 6.55
N THR A 2 16.12 -72.86 6.16
CA THR A 2 16.80 -71.62 6.62
C THR A 2 16.68 -71.12 8.09
N PRO A 3 17.76 -70.53 8.64
CA PRO A 3 18.17 -70.68 10.04
C PRO A 3 18.07 -69.41 10.91
N LEU A 4 18.22 -69.60 12.23
CA LEU A 4 18.41 -68.61 13.32
C LEU A 4 19.59 -67.64 13.04
N PRO A 5 19.62 -66.40 13.59
CA PRO A 5 20.28 -66.14 14.89
C PRO A 5 19.73 -64.92 15.69
N SER A 6 19.71 -64.90 17.04
CA SER A 6 20.78 -64.62 18.03
C SER A 6 20.81 -63.17 18.57
N ARG A 7 21.17 -63.10 19.85
CA ARG A 7 21.10 -61.98 20.81
C ARG A 7 22.23 -60.94 20.67
N ARG A 8 21.92 -59.73 21.17
CA ARG A 8 22.77 -58.74 21.89
C ARG A 8 24.04 -58.20 21.20
N ARG A 9 24.09 -56.88 20.98
CA ARG A 9 25.03 -55.98 21.73
C ARG A 9 24.66 -54.50 21.60
N VAL A 10 25.07 -53.76 22.61
CA VAL A 10 24.74 -52.39 23.00
C VAL A 10 25.77 -51.37 22.46
N LEU A 11 25.32 -50.10 22.30
CA LEU A 11 26.05 -48.82 22.23
C LEU A 11 27.00 -48.54 21.04
N ARG A 12 26.68 -47.47 20.29
CA ARG A 12 27.51 -46.25 20.30
C ARG A 12 26.75 -45.03 19.76
N ARG A 13 27.03 -43.91 20.43
CA ARG A 13 26.55 -42.54 20.24
C ARG A 13 26.76 -42.02 18.82
N GLY A 14 25.83 -41.16 18.38
CA GLY A 14 26.00 -40.26 17.24
C GLY A 14 24.92 -39.18 17.28
N LEU A 15 25.14 -38.12 18.05
CA LEU A 15 24.36 -36.91 18.05
C LEU A 15 24.64 -36.16 16.74
N ALA A 16 23.62 -35.82 15.96
CA ALA A 16 23.71 -34.83 14.90
C ALA A 16 22.37 -34.08 14.79
N THR A 17 22.17 -33.14 15.71
CA THR A 17 21.24 -32.02 15.55
C THR A 17 21.90 -30.96 14.69
N ALA A 18 21.41 -30.78 13.46
CA ALA A 18 21.49 -29.58 12.64
C ALA A 18 20.46 -29.82 11.51
N GLY A 19 19.29 -29.20 11.47
CA GLY A 19 19.07 -27.76 11.49
C GLY A 19 18.96 -27.28 10.04
N VAL A 20 17.79 -27.39 9.43
CA VAL A 20 17.32 -26.60 8.26
C VAL A 20 15.80 -26.63 8.37
N GLY A 21 15.14 -25.60 8.85
CA GLY A 21 14.97 -24.34 8.12
C GLY A 21 13.59 -24.38 7.50
N LEU A 22 12.62 -23.80 8.20
CA LEU A 22 11.28 -23.47 7.68
C LEU A 22 11.46 -22.56 6.47
N LEU A 23 11.58 -23.14 5.28
CA LEU A 23 11.23 -22.43 4.05
C LEU A 23 9.72 -22.59 3.90
N GLY A 24 9.00 -21.74 4.63
CA GLY A 24 7.67 -21.33 4.20
C GLY A 24 7.86 -20.67 2.85
N SER A 25 7.67 -21.47 1.79
CA SER A 25 7.57 -20.99 0.42
C SER A 25 6.46 -19.94 0.39
N PHE A 26 6.86 -18.67 0.38
CA PHE A 26 5.99 -17.59 -0.06
C PHE A 26 5.60 -17.93 -1.49
N ALA A 27 4.36 -18.37 -1.63
CA ALA A 27 3.72 -18.61 -2.91
C ALA A 27 3.58 -17.28 -3.66
N GLY A 28 3.88 -17.33 -4.95
CA GLY A 28 3.28 -16.43 -5.94
C GLY A 28 4.11 -15.22 -6.32
N CYS A 29 4.76 -15.30 -7.49
CA CYS A 29 4.70 -14.25 -8.52
C CYS A 29 5.20 -14.83 -9.85
N SER A 30 4.47 -15.84 -10.36
CA SER A 30 4.58 -16.25 -11.75
C SER A 30 3.58 -15.46 -12.58
N SER A 31 3.95 -14.26 -13.04
CA SER A 31 3.36 -13.71 -14.26
C SER A 31 4.40 -12.89 -15.03
N LEU A 32 4.67 -13.34 -16.25
CA LEU A 32 5.60 -12.75 -17.23
C LEU A 32 5.00 -11.49 -17.90
N ARG A 33 4.43 -10.59 -17.10
CA ARG A 33 4.29 -9.17 -17.46
C ARG A 33 5.21 -8.43 -16.51
N GLY A 34 6.35 -7.97 -17.01
CA GLY A 34 7.22 -7.12 -16.22
C GLY A 34 6.38 -5.98 -15.65
N CYS A 35 6.44 -5.78 -14.34
CA CYS A 35 5.80 -4.62 -13.71
C CYS A 35 6.26 -3.37 -14.46
N SER A 36 5.35 -2.45 -14.72
CA SER A 36 5.75 -1.15 -15.25
C SER A 36 6.42 -0.35 -14.12
N SER A 37 6.93 0.84 -14.40
CA SER A 37 7.44 1.74 -13.34
C SER A 37 6.36 2.69 -12.83
N ALA A 38 5.09 2.26 -12.90
CA ALA A 38 3.96 3.09 -12.51
C ALA A 38 3.80 3.16 -10.98
N GLU A 39 3.51 4.36 -10.48
CA GLU A 39 3.36 4.62 -9.06
C GLU A 39 2.14 5.53 -8.82
N ILE A 40 1.46 5.33 -7.69
CA ILE A 40 0.49 6.28 -7.13
C ILE A 40 1.10 6.86 -5.87
N PHE A 41 1.30 8.16 -5.87
CA PHE A 41 1.69 8.91 -4.68
C PHE A 41 0.45 9.51 -4.03
N LEU A 42 0.21 9.16 -2.76
CA LEU A 42 -0.87 9.71 -1.95
C LEU A 42 -0.30 10.64 -0.90
N ARG A 43 -0.93 11.81 -0.75
CA ARG A 43 -0.64 12.74 0.35
C ARG A 43 -1.92 13.23 1.01
N GLY A 44 -2.06 12.99 2.30
CA GLY A 44 -3.11 13.54 3.16
C GLY A 44 -2.61 14.78 3.90
N GLU A 45 -3.43 15.81 3.96
CA GLU A 45 -3.16 17.05 4.69
C GLU A 45 -4.45 17.65 5.24
N LEU A 46 -4.43 18.07 6.51
CA LEU A 46 -5.56 18.76 7.11
C LEU A 46 -5.68 20.18 6.52
N VAL A 47 -6.87 20.56 6.07
CA VAL A 47 -7.12 21.85 5.43
C VAL A 47 -8.22 22.63 6.15
N GLY A 48 -8.00 23.94 6.31
CA GLY A 48 -9.00 24.85 6.88
C GLY A 48 -10.02 25.38 5.86
N HIS A 49 -9.79 25.16 4.57
CA HIS A 49 -10.65 25.65 3.49
C HIS A 49 -10.82 24.60 2.40
N VAL A 50 -12.05 24.48 1.90
CA VAL A 50 -12.45 23.55 0.84
C VAL A 50 -12.94 24.38 -0.36
N PRO A 51 -12.46 24.11 -1.59
CA PRO A 51 -12.93 24.79 -2.78
C PRO A 51 -14.44 24.65 -2.98
N GLN A 52 -15.09 25.67 -3.52
CA GLN A 52 -16.57 25.69 -3.69
C GLN A 52 -17.10 24.58 -4.62
N ASN A 53 -16.27 24.09 -5.54
CA ASN A 53 -16.60 23.02 -6.47
C ASN A 53 -16.24 21.61 -5.94
N ALA A 54 -15.68 21.51 -4.73
CA ALA A 54 -15.30 20.23 -4.16
C ALA A 54 -16.47 19.56 -3.45
N THR A 55 -16.63 18.25 -3.68
CA THR A 55 -17.52 17.41 -2.87
C THR A 55 -16.73 16.87 -1.69
N VAL A 56 -17.18 17.16 -0.48
CA VAL A 56 -16.61 16.58 0.74
C VAL A 56 -17.33 15.29 1.05
N VAL A 57 -16.58 14.20 1.12
CA VAL A 57 -17.07 12.86 1.44
C VAL A 57 -16.78 12.57 2.92
N ASP A 58 -17.66 11.84 3.61
CA ASP A 58 -17.41 11.46 5.00
C ASP A 58 -16.45 10.25 5.08
N VAL A 59 -15.71 10.08 6.18
CA VAL A 59 -14.81 8.94 6.37
C VAL A 59 -15.58 7.61 6.40
N ASP A 60 -16.84 7.66 6.83
CA ASP A 60 -17.76 6.52 6.86
C ASP A 60 -18.44 6.25 5.49
N ASP A 61 -18.14 7.04 4.46
CA ASP A 61 -18.59 6.72 3.10
C ASP A 61 -17.95 5.38 2.67
N PRO A 62 -18.72 4.42 2.13
CA PRO A 62 -18.19 3.11 1.77
C PRO A 62 -16.96 3.15 0.85
N ARG A 63 -16.86 4.17 -0.01
CA ARG A 63 -15.72 4.36 -0.93
C ARG A 63 -14.43 4.74 -0.20
N VAL A 64 -14.54 5.38 0.96
CA VAL A 64 -13.40 5.71 1.83
C VAL A 64 -13.15 4.58 2.81
N GLU A 65 -14.20 4.08 3.46
CA GLU A 65 -14.11 3.06 4.51
C GLU A 65 -13.49 1.75 3.98
N GLN A 66 -13.87 1.35 2.77
CA GLN A 66 -13.42 0.09 2.16
C GLN A 66 -12.04 0.20 1.51
N SER A 67 -11.52 1.42 1.29
CA SER A 67 -10.20 1.64 0.72
C SER A 67 -9.13 1.74 1.82
N PRO A 68 -8.32 0.69 2.08
CA PRO A 68 -7.42 0.66 3.22
C PRO A 68 -6.36 1.77 3.13
N TRP A 69 -5.96 2.11 1.91
CA TRP A 69 -4.94 3.13 1.63
C TRP A 69 -5.47 4.54 1.85
N VAL A 70 -6.65 4.87 1.31
CA VAL A 70 -7.26 6.20 1.49
C VAL A 70 -7.58 6.41 2.97
N LYS A 71 -8.21 5.43 3.63
CA LYS A 71 -8.54 5.48 5.06
C LYS A 71 -7.28 5.71 5.91
N LYS A 72 -6.22 4.93 5.68
CA LYS A 72 -4.94 5.08 6.39
C LYS A 72 -4.35 6.48 6.24
N VAL A 73 -4.36 7.05 5.04
CA VAL A 73 -3.83 8.40 4.80
C VAL A 73 -4.67 9.45 5.51
N VAL A 74 -6.00 9.34 5.45
CA VAL A 74 -6.93 10.28 6.10
C VAL A 74 -6.78 10.26 7.62
N GLU A 75 -6.86 9.07 8.23
CA GLU A 75 -6.71 8.89 9.68
C GLU A 75 -5.33 9.33 10.17
N SER A 76 -4.28 9.05 9.40
CA SER A 76 -2.93 9.44 9.81
C SER A 76 -2.70 10.96 9.69
N ALA A 77 -3.39 11.63 8.76
CA ALA A 77 -3.27 13.07 8.52
C ALA A 77 -4.18 13.91 9.43
N SER A 78 -5.28 13.36 9.95
CA SER A 78 -6.17 14.06 10.89
C SER A 78 -5.46 14.46 12.20
N GLY A 79 -4.40 13.74 12.57
CA GLY A 79 -3.50 14.11 13.67
C GLY A 79 -2.71 15.41 13.48
N GLY A 80 -2.92 16.16 12.38
CA GLY A 80 -2.36 17.49 12.16
C GLY A 80 -1.01 17.51 11.44
N HIS A 81 -0.48 16.35 11.05
CA HIS A 81 0.76 16.25 10.29
C HIS A 81 0.47 15.66 8.90
N PRO A 82 1.01 16.24 7.80
CA PRO A 82 0.86 15.64 6.48
C PRO A 82 1.39 14.20 6.45
N ARG A 83 0.74 13.35 5.67
CA ARG A 83 1.11 11.94 5.53
C ARG A 83 1.21 11.57 4.07
N GLU A 84 2.25 10.82 3.76
CA GLU A 84 2.61 10.45 2.39
C GLU A 84 2.77 8.94 2.29
N LEU A 85 2.23 8.36 1.22
CA LEU A 85 2.39 6.94 0.87
C LEU A 85 2.64 6.83 -0.63
N THR A 86 3.35 5.78 -1.04
CA THR A 86 3.56 5.46 -2.45
C THR A 86 3.24 4.00 -2.65
N VAL A 87 2.40 3.71 -3.65
CA VAL A 87 2.02 2.35 -4.05
C VAL A 87 2.48 2.15 -5.49
N SER A 88 3.36 1.18 -5.71
CA SER A 88 3.83 0.79 -7.04
C SER A 88 2.93 -0.30 -7.61
N ASP A 89 2.78 -0.31 -8.93
CA ASP A 89 2.13 -1.37 -9.72
C ASP A 89 2.80 -2.75 -9.62
N CYS A 90 3.98 -2.82 -9.02
CA CYS A 90 4.61 -4.07 -8.60
C CYS A 90 3.89 -4.74 -7.42
N LEU A 91 3.00 -4.00 -6.73
CA LEU A 91 2.20 -4.49 -5.62
C LEU A 91 0.78 -4.83 -6.11
N SER A 92 0.19 -5.87 -5.52
CA SER A 92 -1.18 -6.30 -5.80
C SER A 92 -2.20 -5.17 -5.64
N ASP A 93 -1.92 -4.23 -4.75
CA ASP A 93 -2.89 -3.25 -4.28
C ASP A 93 -2.98 -2.01 -5.19
N TYR A 94 -2.16 -1.93 -6.25
CA TYR A 94 -2.12 -0.76 -7.14
C TYR A 94 -3.43 -0.59 -7.91
N ASP A 95 -3.91 -1.65 -8.56
CA ASP A 95 -5.13 -1.59 -9.38
C ASP A 95 -6.36 -1.34 -8.50
N ASP A 96 -6.41 -1.97 -7.33
CA ASP A 96 -7.47 -1.76 -6.34
C ASP A 96 -7.48 -0.31 -5.85
N LEU A 97 -6.32 0.25 -5.47
CA LEU A 97 -6.22 1.65 -5.07
C LEU A 97 -6.63 2.60 -6.21
N ARG A 98 -6.21 2.31 -7.45
CA ARG A 98 -6.61 3.12 -8.60
C ARG A 98 -8.12 3.14 -8.77
N GLN A 99 -8.76 1.98 -8.68
CA GLN A 99 -10.21 1.84 -8.78
C GLN A 99 -10.94 2.58 -7.64
N ASP A 100 -10.44 2.46 -6.41
CA ASP A 100 -11.00 3.19 -5.26
C ASP A 100 -10.95 4.71 -5.48
N LEU A 101 -9.81 5.22 -5.96
CA LEU A 101 -9.60 6.63 -6.25
C LEU A 101 -10.45 7.11 -7.45
N ASP A 102 -10.73 6.26 -8.42
CA ASP A 102 -11.63 6.54 -9.54
C ASP A 102 -13.11 6.65 -9.09
N ALA A 103 -13.50 5.97 -8.02
CA ALA A 103 -14.86 6.01 -7.46
C ALA A 103 -15.14 7.26 -6.61
N LEU A 104 -14.09 7.94 -6.14
CA LEU A 104 -14.20 9.15 -5.32
C LEU A 104 -14.40 10.42 -6.17
N PRO A 105 -15.17 11.41 -5.68
CA PRO A 105 -15.41 12.64 -6.40
C PRO A 105 -14.17 13.55 -6.37
N ALA A 106 -13.37 13.51 -7.43
CA ALA A 106 -12.18 14.35 -7.57
C ALA A 106 -12.50 15.76 -8.09
N VAL A 107 -11.78 16.77 -7.58
CA VAL A 107 -11.86 18.16 -8.08
C VAL A 107 -11.12 18.34 -9.41
N HIS A 108 -10.05 17.55 -9.62
CA HIS A 108 -9.28 17.52 -10.86
C HIS A 108 -9.28 16.09 -11.42
N ARG A 109 -9.42 15.97 -12.75
CA ARG A 109 -9.41 14.67 -13.45
C ARG A 109 -8.09 14.36 -14.15
N SER A 110 -7.06 15.18 -13.91
CA SER A 110 -5.69 14.96 -14.38
C SER A 110 -4.99 13.83 -13.60
N GLU A 111 -3.73 13.52 -13.96
CA GLU A 111 -2.85 12.65 -13.18
C GLU A 111 -2.56 13.19 -11.77
N ASP A 112 -2.87 14.46 -11.47
CA ASP A 112 -2.89 15.03 -10.13
C ASP A 112 -4.34 15.30 -9.71
N ARG A 113 -4.84 14.51 -8.76
CA ARG A 113 -6.24 14.51 -8.32
C ARG A 113 -6.34 14.91 -6.86
N LEU A 114 -7.36 15.70 -6.54
CA LEU A 114 -7.65 16.15 -5.19
C LEU A 114 -9.01 15.64 -4.74
N TYR A 115 -9.02 15.04 -3.56
CA TYR A 115 -10.17 14.51 -2.86
C TYR A 115 -10.27 15.18 -1.49
N TYR A 116 -11.49 15.30 -0.96
CA TYR A 116 -11.76 15.96 0.32
C TYR A 116 -12.59 15.03 1.19
N VAL A 117 -12.00 14.60 2.30
CA VAL A 117 -12.61 13.66 3.23
C VAL A 117 -12.81 14.32 4.58
N ARG A 118 -14.00 14.21 5.15
CA ARG A 118 -14.32 14.68 6.50
C ARG A 118 -14.10 13.57 7.50
N ILE A 119 -13.38 13.87 8.58
CA ILE A 119 -13.15 12.97 9.71
C ILE A 119 -13.20 13.81 10.99
N GLU A 120 -14.01 13.40 11.97
CA GLU A 120 -14.15 14.09 13.27
C GLU A 120 -14.43 15.61 13.15
N GLY A 121 -15.19 16.01 12.14
CA GLY A 121 -15.51 17.43 11.88
C GLY A 121 -14.38 18.24 11.22
N GLN A 122 -13.21 17.64 11.01
CA GLN A 122 -12.10 18.21 10.25
C GLN A 122 -12.15 17.75 8.80
N VAL A 123 -11.52 18.49 7.89
CA VAL A 123 -11.40 18.07 6.49
C VAL A 123 -9.94 17.81 6.16
N VAL A 124 -9.69 16.60 5.63
CA VAL A 124 -8.42 16.18 5.07
C VAL A 124 -8.51 16.25 3.56
N ARG A 125 -7.60 17.01 2.95
CA ARG A 125 -7.34 16.96 1.52
C ARG A 125 -6.42 15.78 1.23
N VAL A 126 -6.87 14.87 0.38
CA VAL A 126 -6.06 13.77 -0.15
C VAL A 126 -5.68 14.12 -1.58
N ARG A 127 -4.38 14.26 -1.84
CA ARG A 127 -3.81 14.42 -3.18
C ARG A 127 -3.33 13.07 -3.66
N ALA A 128 -3.77 12.63 -4.83
CA ALA A 128 -3.26 11.45 -5.51
C ALA A 128 -2.57 11.88 -6.81
N VAL A 129 -1.29 11.54 -6.95
CA VAL A 129 -0.52 11.76 -8.17
C VAL A 129 -0.20 10.42 -8.80
N PHE A 130 -0.58 10.25 -10.05
CA PHE A 130 -0.38 9.05 -10.85
C PHE A 130 0.83 9.27 -11.77
N PHE A 131 1.79 8.34 -11.73
CA PHE A 131 2.97 8.35 -12.57
C PHE A 131 2.89 7.19 -13.56
N ALA A 132 2.91 7.49 -14.86
CA ALA A 132 2.99 6.49 -15.91
C ALA A 132 4.47 6.09 -16.10
N GLY A 133 4.75 4.79 -15.98
CA GLY A 133 6.12 4.28 -16.06
C GLY A 133 6.83 4.65 -17.38
N GLU A 134 8.10 5.03 -17.25
CA GLU A 134 9.11 5.43 -18.24
C GLU A 134 9.34 6.93 -18.51
N GLU A 135 8.43 7.84 -18.15
CA GLU A 135 8.74 9.28 -18.20
C GLU A 135 8.35 10.01 -16.90
N THR A 136 9.20 10.96 -16.50
CA THR A 136 8.95 12.10 -15.60
C THR A 136 9.08 11.98 -14.06
N ARG A 137 10.22 12.54 -13.61
CA ARG A 137 10.34 13.61 -12.58
C ARG A 137 9.78 13.33 -11.19
N ARG A 138 10.49 12.47 -10.46
CA ARG A 138 10.46 12.44 -8.98
C ARG A 138 11.07 13.70 -8.31
N SER A 139 11.42 14.75 -9.07
CA SER A 139 12.23 15.90 -8.61
C SER A 139 11.48 17.23 -8.50
N GLU A 140 10.18 17.28 -8.80
CA GLU A 140 9.43 18.56 -8.86
C GLU A 140 8.16 18.56 -7.99
N VAL A 141 8.07 17.69 -6.97
CA VAL A 141 7.17 17.96 -5.82
C VAL A 141 7.92 18.88 -4.86
N VAL A 142 8.30 20.06 -5.36
CA VAL A 142 8.83 21.13 -4.52
C VAL A 142 7.62 21.77 -3.84
N LEU A 143 7.50 21.53 -2.53
CA LEU A 143 6.64 22.32 -1.66
C LEU A 143 6.84 23.81 -1.99
N PRO A 144 5.79 24.62 -2.22
CA PRO A 144 5.99 26.04 -2.41
C PRO A 144 6.74 26.59 -1.18
N ARG A 145 7.90 27.20 -1.42
CA ARG A 145 8.56 28.02 -0.41
C ARG A 145 7.59 29.15 -0.07
N VAL A 146 7.12 29.14 1.17
CA VAL A 146 6.44 30.29 1.75
C VAL A 146 7.57 31.26 2.13
N ASP A 147 7.77 32.27 1.29
CA ASP A 147 8.42 33.53 1.69
C ASP A 147 7.35 34.49 2.25
#